data_AF-D9UFK0-F1
#
_entry.id   AF-D9UFK0-F1
#
_cell.length_a   1.000
_cell.length_b   1.000
_cell.length_c   1.000
_cell.angle_alpha   90.00
_cell.angle_beta   90.00
_cell.angle_gamma   90.00
#
_symmetry.space_group_name_H-M   'P 1'
#
loop_
_entity.id
_entity.type
_entity.pdbx_description
1 polymer ?
#
loop_
_entity_poly.entity_id
_entity_poly.type
_entity_poly.pdbx_seq_one_letter_code
_entity_poly.pdbx_strand_id
1 'polypeptide(L)' 'MSRQGWSDAYGSGSTGRRLPVRCVKCADTHVILTKTGSPGRGGEVLRWRYTCLDCRVAWWVDEHGGALDDYA' A
#
# COMPACT_ATOMS: atom_id res chain seq x y z
N MET A 1 -25.43 23.49 7.82
CA MET A 1 -23.95 23.55 7.73
C MET A 1 -23.44 22.11 7.56
N SER A 2 -23.53 21.54 6.35
CA SER A 2 -23.10 20.16 6.10
C SER A 2 -21.69 20.17 5.52
N ARG A 3 -20.72 19.72 6.32
CA ARG A 3 -19.30 19.56 5.95
C ARG A 3 -19.17 18.42 4.94
N GLN A 4 -19.30 18.76 3.66
CA GLN A 4 -19.13 17.84 2.55
C GLN A 4 -17.65 17.64 2.25
N GLY A 5 -17.26 16.36 2.27
CA GLY A 5 -16.40 15.75 1.28
C GLY A 5 -14.96 16.24 1.23
N TRP A 6 -14.06 15.53 1.90
CA TRP A 6 -12.67 15.43 1.44
C TRP A 6 -12.64 14.61 0.15
N SER A 7 -12.91 15.29 -0.95
CA SER A 7 -12.58 14.85 -2.30
C SER A 7 -11.17 15.31 -2.65
N ASP A 8 -10.53 14.57 -3.56
CA ASP A 8 -9.34 14.96 -4.33
C ASP A 8 -7.99 14.52 -3.75
N ALA A 9 -7.56 13.32 -4.15
CA ALA A 9 -6.12 13.03 -4.25
C ALA A 9 -5.74 11.98 -5.30
N TYR A 10 -6.67 11.15 -5.80
CA TYR A 10 -6.29 10.04 -6.70
C TYR A 10 -7.12 10.00 -7.99
N GLY A 11 -7.13 11.11 -8.72
CA GLY A 11 -7.55 11.12 -10.11
C GLY A 11 -6.37 10.77 -11.03
N SER A 12 -6.43 9.63 -11.73
CA SER A 12 -5.85 9.50 -13.09
C SER A 12 -6.36 8.23 -13.79
N GLY A 13 -7.26 8.45 -14.75
CA GLY A 13 -7.41 7.70 -16.00
C GLY A 13 -7.25 6.19 -16.00
N SER A 14 -8.29 5.45 -15.60
CA SER A 14 -8.68 4.19 -16.27
C SER A 14 -10.07 3.79 -15.77
N THR A 15 -11.05 3.77 -16.66
CA THR A 15 -12.39 3.18 -16.45
C THR A 15 -12.33 1.64 -16.42
N GLY A 16 -11.26 1.07 -15.87
CA GLY A 16 -11.18 -0.33 -15.48
C GLY A 16 -11.31 -0.39 -13.98
N ARG A 17 -12.21 -1.21 -13.44
CA ARG A 17 -12.26 -1.47 -11.99
C ARG A 17 -10.85 -1.82 -11.52
N ARG A 18 -10.20 -0.90 -10.80
CA ARG A 18 -8.92 -1.15 -10.16
C ARG A 18 -9.16 -2.30 -9.21
N LEU A 19 -8.63 -3.47 -9.55
CA LEU A 19 -8.78 -4.64 -8.70
C LEU A 19 -8.17 -4.30 -7.33
N PRO A 20 -8.81 -4.72 -6.23
CA PRO A 20 -8.28 -4.47 -4.91
C PRO A 20 -6.89 -5.13 -4.81
N VAL A 21 -5.98 -4.43 -4.14
CA VAL A 21 -4.67 -5.00 -3.79
C VAL A 21 -4.90 -6.21 -2.90
N ARG A 22 -4.26 -7.33 -3.26
CA ARG A 22 -4.29 -8.56 -2.47
C ARG A 22 -2.98 -8.71 -1.70
N CYS A 23 -3.07 -9.26 -0.49
CA CYS A 23 -1.90 -9.59 0.29
C CYS A 23 -1.02 -10.57 -0.46
N VAL A 24 0.28 -10.28 -0.53
CA VAL A 24 1.26 -11.16 -1.18
C VAL A 24 1.33 -12.54 -0.53
N LYS A 25 1.03 -12.66 0.78
CA LYS A 25 1.10 -13.92 1.54
C LYS A 25 -0.22 -14.68 1.63
N CYS A 26 -1.30 -14.05 2.09
CA CYS A 26 -2.59 -14.73 2.33
C CYS A 26 -3.65 -14.46 1.24
N ALA A 27 -3.35 -13.64 0.23
CA ALA A 27 -4.27 -13.25 -0.84
C ALA A 27 -5.55 -12.49 -0.42
N ASP A 28 -5.73 -12.16 0.86
CA ASP A 28 -6.83 -11.34 1.36
C ASP A 28 -6.72 -9.88 0.87
N THR A 29 -7.83 -9.15 0.90
CA THR A 29 -7.99 -7.76 0.46
C THR A 29 -7.98 -6.74 1.60
N HIS A 30 -7.90 -7.17 2.87
CA HIS A 30 -7.72 -6.26 4.00
C HIS A 30 -6.29 -5.69 4.05
N VAL A 31 -5.95 -4.88 3.04
CA VAL A 31 -4.65 -4.26 2.87
C VAL A 31 -4.79 -2.75 2.98
N ILE A 32 -4.04 -2.15 3.90
CA ILE A 32 -3.94 -0.69 4.03
C ILE A 32 -2.67 -0.17 3.38
N LEU A 33 -2.73 1.07 2.89
CA LEU A 33 -1.60 1.80 2.33
C LEU A 33 -1.17 2.88 3.34
N THR A 34 0.10 2.83 3.76
CA THR A 34 0.67 3.78 4.71
C THR A 34 1.90 4.46 4.12
N LYS A 35 2.05 5.77 4.34
CA LYS A 35 3.28 6.51 4.04
C LYS A 35 4.16 6.50 5.27
N THR A 36 5.38 5.99 5.18
CA THR A 36 6.29 5.87 6.32
C THR A 36 7.74 6.14 5.90
N GLY A 37 8.56 6.58 6.85
CA GLY A 37 9.99 6.78 6.63
C GLY A 37 10.69 5.44 6.50
N SER A 38 11.44 5.25 5.42
CA SER A 38 12.42 4.17 5.29
C SER A 38 13.77 4.70 5.76
N PRO A 39 14.49 4.00 6.65
CA PRO A 39 15.83 4.38 7.05
C PRO A 39 16.78 4.18 5.85
N GLY A 40 17.07 5.28 5.15
CA GLY A 40 18.00 5.33 4.02
C GLY A 40 19.36 5.92 4.40
N ARG A 41 20.38 5.61 3.61
CA ARG A 41 21.80 6.03 3.80
C ARG A 41 22.05 7.54 3.66
N GLY A 42 21.01 8.37 3.63
CA GLY A 42 21.08 9.82 3.39
C GLY A 42 19.90 10.63 3.97
N GLY A 43 19.15 10.07 4.94
CA GLY A 43 17.97 10.70 5.53
C GLY A 43 16.71 9.83 5.41
N GLU A 44 15.68 10.14 6.20
CA GLU A 44 14.38 9.45 6.12
C GLU A 44 13.72 9.73 4.75
N VAL A 45 13.67 8.71 3.89
CA VAL A 45 12.92 8.79 2.64
C VAL A 45 11.51 8.28 2.89
N LEU A 46 10.51 9.15 2.74
CA LEU A 46 9.12 8.74 2.84
C LEU A 46 8.75 7.83 1.66
N ARG A 47 8.48 6.57 1.95
CA ARG A 47 8.03 5.55 0.98
C ARG A 47 6.63 5.07 1.32
N TRP A 48 5.95 4.53 0.32
CA TRP A 48 4.62 3.94 0.47
C TRP A 48 4.75 2.44 0.74
N ARG A 49 4.04 1.95 1.76
CA ARG A 49 4.06 0.54 2.18
C ARG A 49 2.63 0.00 2.26
N TYR A 50 2.41 -1.18 1.70
CA TYR A 50 1.21 -1.97 1.96
C TYR A 50 1.35 -2.74 3.28
N THR A 51 0.26 -2.90 4.02
CA THR A 51 0.21 -3.75 5.22
C THR A 51 -1.08 -4.55 5.22
N CYS A 52 -0.98 -5.87 5.28
CA CYS A 52 -2.13 -6.76 5.48
C CYS A 52 -2.58 -6.71 6.94
N LEU A 53 -3.88 -6.58 7.17
CA LEU A 53 -4.45 -6.55 8.52
C LEU A 53 -4.63 -7.95 9.11
N ASP A 54 -4.76 -8.98 8.27
CA ASP A 54 -4.95 -10.37 8.73
C ASP A 54 -3.63 -11.03 9.13
N CYS A 55 -2.64 -11.05 8.23
CA CYS A 55 -1.35 -11.72 8.47
C CYS A 55 -0.21 -10.76 8.85
N ARG A 56 -0.47 -9.44 8.92
CA ARG A 56 0.45 -8.38 9.37
C ARG A 56 1.70 -8.15 8.52
N VAL A 57 1.89 -8.94 7.46
CA VAL A 57 2.93 -8.74 6.45
C VAL A 57 2.84 -7.35 5.83
N ALA A 58 4.00 -6.75 5.62
CA ALA A 58 4.12 -5.45 4.98
C ALA A 58 5.22 -5.44 3.93
N TRP A 59 4.95 -4.75 2.82
CA TRP A 59 5.86 -4.68 1.67
C TRP A 59 5.79 -3.32 0.99
N TRP A 60 6.88 -2.89 0.38
CA TRP A 60 6.94 -1.60 -0.30
C TRP A 60 6.18 -1.64 -1.63
N VAL A 61 5.50 -0.54 -1.98
CA VAL A 61 4.69 -0.47 -3.21
C VAL A 61 5.55 -0.58 -4.47
N ASP A 62 6.81 -0.16 -4.40
CA ASP A 62 7.78 -0.25 -5.49
C ASP A 62 8.51 -1.59 -5.53
N GLU A 63 8.35 -2.44 -4.51
CA GLU A 63 8.91 -3.80 -4.48
C GLU A 63 7.82 -4.81 -4.86
N HIS A 64 7.76 -5.10 -6.15
CA HIS A 64 6.91 -6.15 -6.71
C HIS A 64 7.80 -7.23 -7.35
N GLY A 65 7.77 -8.46 -6.80
CA GLY A 65 8.41 -9.63 -7.43
C GLY A 65 9.42 -10.41 -6.58
N GLY A 66 9.13 -10.66 -5.29
CA GLY A 66 9.91 -11.58 -4.43
C GLY A 66 9.25 -12.95 -4.26
N ALA A 67 9.99 -13.90 -3.67
CA ALA A 67 9.42 -15.15 -3.18
C ALA A 67 8.52 -14.87 -1.96
N LEU A 68 7.51 -15.70 -1.71
CA LEU A 68 6.60 -15.54 -0.57
C LEU A 68 7.34 -15.45 0.78
N ASP A 69 8.50 -16.11 0.88
CA ASP A 69 9.35 -16.16 2.06
C ASP A 69 10.11 -14.85 2.33
N ASP A 70 10.18 -13.95 1.35
CA ASP A 70 10.84 -12.63 1.50
C ASP A 70 9.97 -11.64 2.30
N TYR A 71 8.70 -11.99 2.54
CA TYR A 71 7.72 -11.17 3.24
C TYR A 71 7.47 -11.70 4.66
N ALA A 72 8.49 -11.61 5.52
CA ALA A 72 8.46 -11.99 6.93
C ALA A 72 7.79 -10.94 7.82
#